data_AF-A0A8H6IST4-F1
#
_entry.id   AF-A0A8H6IST4-F1
#
_cell.length_a   1.000
_cell.length_b   1.000
_cell.length_c   1.000
_cell.angle_alpha   90.00
_cell.angle_beta   90.00
_cell.angle_gamma   90.00
#
_symmetry.space_group_name_H-M   'P 1'
#
loop_
_entity.id
_entity.type
_entity.pdbx_description
1 polymer ?
#
loop_
_entity_poly.entity_id
_entity_poly.type
_entity_poly.pdbx_seq_one_letter_code
_entity_poly.pdbx_strand_id
1 'polypeptide(L)'
;MHRAVFDRCMEIMSEKLHQDMCDLILPGKPVADVAPALIEKNVPQYLRYACRYWVDHLDKLSGDQREEVGLNDDGKVYAFLAEKLLFWLETMSLIQETPTMILILNRLQGLINSTRNHLLAALVYDAQRFLLRYRWIIERAPLQIYCSALIFSPMRSRVRSLFEGLIPSWITKNSNPIEAVTFSPHNNAILASTSCDGTLRIVTTQD
;
A
#
# COMPACT_ATOMS: atom_id res chain seq x y z
N MET A 1 23.91 16.38 -7.03
CA MET A 1 23.08 15.56 -7.95
C MET A 1 22.01 14.76 -7.23
N HIS A 2 22.36 13.88 -6.26
CA HIS A 2 21.38 13.00 -5.60
C HIS A 2 20.20 13.72 -4.93
N ARG A 3 20.43 14.88 -4.28
CA ARG A 3 19.35 15.69 -3.67
C ARG A 3 18.27 16.07 -4.67
N ALA A 4 18.65 16.69 -5.79
CA ALA A 4 17.70 17.11 -6.82
C ALA A 4 16.93 15.92 -7.43
N VAL A 5 17.58 14.76 -7.60
CA VAL A 5 16.90 13.55 -8.11
C VAL A 5 15.93 13.00 -7.07
N PHE A 6 16.31 12.94 -5.79
CA PHE A 6 15.40 12.55 -4.71
C PHE A 6 14.18 13.47 -4.66
N ASP A 7 14.39 14.78 -4.69
CA ASP A 7 13.32 15.78 -4.68
C ASP A 7 12.36 15.54 -5.86
N ARG A 8 12.92 15.31 -7.06
CA ARG A 8 12.13 15.05 -8.25
C ARG A 8 11.37 13.72 -8.19
N CYS A 9 11.96 12.67 -7.64
CA CYS A 9 11.28 11.39 -7.43
C CYS A 9 10.09 11.56 -6.49
N MET A 10 10.26 12.29 -5.38
CA MET A 10 9.19 12.56 -4.42
C MET A 10 8.04 13.36 -5.06
N GLU A 11 8.35 14.40 -5.85
CA GLU A 11 7.35 15.16 -6.59
C GLU A 11 6.55 14.26 -7.56
N ILE A 12 7.26 13.51 -8.41
CA ILE A 12 6.64 12.62 -9.41
C ILE A 12 5.72 11.61 -8.73
N MET A 13 6.19 10.95 -7.67
CA MET A 13 5.38 9.95 -6.99
C MET A 13 4.18 10.58 -6.26
N SER A 14 4.35 11.73 -5.63
CA SER A 14 3.26 12.41 -4.92
C SER A 14 2.17 12.90 -5.89
N GLU A 15 2.56 13.35 -7.08
CA GLU A 15 1.63 13.80 -8.11
C GLU A 15 0.94 12.63 -8.84
N LYS A 16 1.69 11.59 -9.22
CA LYS A 16 1.20 10.57 -10.15
C LYS A 16 0.57 9.36 -9.45
N LEU A 17 1.02 9.00 -8.25
CA LEU A 17 0.48 7.83 -7.56
C LEU A 17 -0.91 8.10 -7.00
N HIS A 18 -1.84 7.24 -7.37
CA HIS A 18 -3.22 7.23 -6.90
C HIS A 18 -3.72 5.78 -6.80
N GLN A 19 -4.86 5.59 -6.15
CA GLN A 19 -5.52 4.29 -6.06
C GLN A 19 -5.95 3.81 -7.45
N ASP A 20 -5.73 2.53 -7.73
CA ASP A 20 -6.13 1.88 -8.98
C ASP A 20 -5.47 2.51 -10.22
N MET A 21 -4.14 2.53 -10.21
CA MET A 21 -3.30 3.12 -11.26
C MET A 21 -3.64 2.64 -12.67
N CYS A 22 -4.24 1.46 -12.81
CA CYS A 22 -4.57 0.85 -14.11
C CYS A 22 -6.08 0.66 -14.34
N ASP A 23 -6.94 1.31 -13.54
CA ASP A 23 -8.39 1.19 -13.65
C ASP A 23 -8.84 -0.30 -13.73
N LEU A 24 -8.28 -1.14 -12.86
CA LEU A 24 -8.57 -2.57 -12.81
C LEU A 24 -9.97 -2.86 -12.30
N ILE A 25 -10.55 -1.96 -11.50
CA ILE A 25 -11.89 -1.98 -10.89
C ILE A 25 -12.08 -3.12 -9.88
N LEU A 26 -11.80 -4.35 -10.28
CA LEU A 26 -11.99 -5.55 -9.46
C LEU A 26 -10.81 -5.77 -8.52
N PRO A 27 -11.02 -5.75 -7.18
CA PRO A 27 -9.93 -5.93 -6.24
C PRO A 27 -9.16 -7.24 -6.41
N GLY A 28 -9.88 -8.30 -6.79
CA GLY A 28 -9.33 -9.64 -7.00
C GLY A 28 -8.64 -9.87 -8.33
N LYS A 29 -8.58 -8.87 -9.22
CA LYS A 29 -7.98 -9.04 -10.55
C LYS A 29 -6.48 -9.38 -10.41
N PRO A 30 -6.04 -10.56 -10.89
CA PRO A 30 -4.65 -10.93 -10.83
C PRO A 30 -3.81 -9.99 -11.71
N VAL A 31 -2.62 -9.60 -11.25
CA VAL A 31 -1.66 -8.82 -12.05
C VAL A 31 -1.27 -9.56 -13.33
N ALA A 32 -1.29 -10.90 -13.32
CA ALA A 32 -1.04 -11.74 -14.49
C ALA A 32 -2.07 -11.55 -15.62
N ASP A 33 -3.28 -11.08 -15.28
CA ASP A 33 -4.37 -10.85 -16.22
C ASP A 33 -4.44 -9.37 -16.67
N VAL A 34 -3.48 -8.54 -16.24
CA VAL A 34 -3.38 -7.14 -16.64
C VAL A 34 -2.53 -7.03 -17.89
N ALA A 35 -3.05 -6.37 -18.92
CA ALA A 35 -2.33 -6.18 -20.18
C ALA A 35 -1.03 -5.38 -19.95
N PRO A 36 0.15 -5.86 -20.41
CA PRO A 36 1.41 -5.16 -20.22
C PRO A 36 1.40 -3.72 -20.75
N ALA A 37 0.77 -3.48 -21.89
CA ALA A 37 0.61 -2.15 -22.49
C ALA A 37 -0.17 -1.17 -21.60
N LEU A 38 -1.12 -1.66 -20.79
CA LEU A 38 -1.86 -0.84 -19.83
C LEU A 38 -0.95 -0.40 -18.68
N ILE A 39 -0.12 -1.32 -18.18
CA ILE A 39 0.87 -1.03 -17.12
C ILE A 39 1.94 -0.07 -17.65
N GLU A 40 2.39 -0.22 -18.89
CA GLU A 40 3.37 0.70 -19.51
C GLU A 40 2.81 2.11 -19.70
N LYS A 41 1.55 2.22 -20.12
CA LYS A 41 0.84 3.50 -20.28
C LYS A 41 0.71 4.23 -18.95
N ASN A 42 0.28 3.52 -17.90
CA ASN A 42 -0.04 4.14 -16.61
C ASN A 42 1.14 4.23 -15.64
N VAL A 43 2.13 3.35 -15.78
CA VAL A 43 3.37 3.35 -15.01
C VAL A 43 4.57 3.52 -15.96
N PRO A 44 4.74 4.73 -16.54
CA PRO A 44 5.82 5.01 -17.50
C PRO A 44 7.20 4.92 -16.84
N GLN A 45 8.25 4.82 -17.67
CA GLN A 45 9.62 4.56 -17.19
C GLN A 45 10.11 5.54 -16.12
N TYR A 46 9.79 6.84 -16.23
CA TYR A 46 10.19 7.84 -15.24
C TYR A 46 9.54 7.60 -13.87
N LEU A 47 8.29 7.12 -13.84
CA LEU A 47 7.59 6.81 -12.59
C LEU A 47 8.14 5.52 -11.98
N ARG A 48 8.41 4.49 -12.82
CA ARG A 48 9.09 3.27 -12.36
C ARG A 48 10.45 3.58 -11.74
N TYR A 49 11.21 4.49 -12.36
CA TYR A 49 12.48 4.96 -11.82
C TYR A 49 12.30 5.61 -10.46
N ALA A 50 11.36 6.56 -10.34
CA ALA A 50 11.08 7.23 -9.08
C ALA A 50 10.70 6.24 -7.97
N CYS A 51 9.77 5.31 -8.27
CA CYS A 51 9.33 4.29 -7.32
C CYS A 51 10.45 3.36 -6.84
N ARG A 52 11.44 3.05 -7.69
CA ARG A 52 12.55 2.15 -7.36
C ARG A 52 13.69 2.85 -6.61
N TYR A 53 14.06 4.06 -7.00
CA TYR A 53 15.37 4.64 -6.64
C TYR A 53 15.32 5.82 -5.67
N TRP A 54 14.14 6.30 -5.25
CA TRP A 54 14.05 7.46 -4.37
C TRP A 54 14.86 7.30 -3.06
N VAL A 55 14.80 6.14 -2.41
CA VAL A 55 15.61 5.86 -1.21
C VAL A 55 17.10 5.69 -1.53
N ASP A 56 17.47 5.16 -2.71
CA ASP A 56 18.87 5.08 -3.13
C ASP A 56 19.50 6.48 -3.22
N HIS A 57 18.77 7.46 -3.75
CA HIS A 57 19.24 8.84 -3.79
C HIS A 57 19.33 9.47 -2.40
N LEU A 58 18.35 9.19 -1.53
CA LEU A 58 18.36 9.64 -0.14
C LEU A 58 19.55 9.07 0.66
N ASP A 59 19.88 7.81 0.42
CA ASP A 59 21.02 7.11 1.05
C ASP A 59 22.38 7.73 0.68
N LYS A 60 22.49 8.36 -0.49
CA LYS A 60 23.73 9.07 -0.90
C LYS A 60 23.92 10.43 -0.25
N LEU A 61 22.94 10.94 0.50
CA LEU A 61 23.04 12.20 1.23
C LEU A 61 23.69 12.01 2.61
N SER A 62 24.35 13.04 3.13
CA SER A 62 24.82 13.06 4.53
C SER A 62 23.65 13.14 5.52
N GLY A 63 23.91 12.90 6.81
CA GLY A 63 22.88 13.00 7.87
C GLY A 63 22.15 14.34 7.85
N ASP A 64 22.90 15.45 7.88
CA ASP A 64 22.34 16.81 7.85
C ASP A 64 21.53 17.06 6.58
N GLN A 65 22.03 16.62 5.43
CA GLN A 65 21.31 16.76 4.15
C GLN A 65 20.01 15.96 4.13
N ARG A 66 19.97 14.76 4.74
CA ARG A 66 18.75 13.95 4.86
C ARG A 66 17.70 14.67 5.70
N GLU A 67 18.12 15.30 6.80
CA GLU A 67 17.24 16.09 7.65
C GLU A 67 16.70 17.32 6.92
N GLU A 68 17.55 18.06 6.19
CA GLU A 68 17.16 19.20 5.35
C GLU A 68 16.15 18.84 4.26
N VAL A 69 16.28 17.67 3.64
CA VAL A 69 15.32 17.20 2.64
C VAL A 69 14.10 16.51 3.27
N GLY A 70 13.91 16.60 4.58
CA GLY A 70 12.68 16.14 5.23
C GLY A 70 12.62 14.65 5.54
N LEU A 71 13.75 14.00 5.84
CA LEU A 71 13.77 12.70 6.53
C LEU A 71 13.61 12.91 8.05
N ASN A 72 12.43 13.40 8.45
CA ASN A 72 12.05 13.64 9.84
C ASN A 72 10.52 13.46 10.02
N ASP A 73 10.03 13.54 11.26
CA ASP A 73 8.64 13.21 11.61
C ASP A 73 7.59 14.10 10.91
N ASP A 74 7.91 15.36 10.64
CA ASP A 74 7.02 16.33 9.96
C ASP A 74 7.46 16.61 8.51
N GLY A 75 8.37 15.79 7.99
CA GLY A 75 9.03 16.01 6.72
C GLY A 75 8.27 15.39 5.55
N LYS A 76 8.69 15.75 4.34
CA LYS A 76 8.05 15.25 3.10
C LYS A 76 8.12 13.74 2.93
N VAL A 77 9.10 13.05 3.53
CA VAL A 77 9.14 11.58 3.50
C VAL A 77 7.99 11.00 4.34
N TYR A 78 7.74 11.56 5.53
CA TYR A 78 6.60 11.16 6.35
C TYR A 78 5.29 11.45 5.64
N ALA A 79 5.10 12.68 5.12
CA ALA A 79 3.88 13.07 4.41
C ALA A 79 3.60 12.14 3.20
N PHE A 80 4.63 11.87 2.40
CA PHE A 80 4.52 10.92 1.28
C PHE A 80 4.09 9.53 1.74
N LEU A 81 4.72 8.96 2.78
CA LEU A 81 4.33 7.63 3.27
C LEU A 81 2.92 7.65 3.87
N ALA A 82 2.54 8.73 4.56
CA ALA A 82 1.22 8.85 5.16
C ALA A 82 0.09 8.94 4.13
N GLU A 83 0.36 9.47 2.95
CA GLU A 83 -0.66 9.69 1.91
C GLU A 83 -0.56 8.71 0.73
N LYS A 84 0.64 8.21 0.42
CA LYS A 84 0.94 7.51 -0.84
C LYS A 84 1.53 6.12 -0.66
N LEU A 85 1.77 5.65 0.56
CA LEU A 85 2.38 4.33 0.80
C LEU A 85 1.63 3.21 0.07
N LEU A 86 0.30 3.12 0.21
CA LEU A 86 -0.44 2.03 -0.44
C LEU A 86 -0.44 2.15 -1.96
N PHE A 87 -0.51 3.37 -2.51
CA PHE A 87 -0.43 3.59 -3.96
C PHE A 87 0.95 3.23 -4.50
N TRP A 88 2.00 3.47 -3.73
CA TRP A 88 3.36 3.03 -4.05
C TRP A 88 3.47 1.51 -4.01
N LEU A 89 2.92 0.84 -2.98
CA LEU A 89 2.90 -0.63 -2.90
C LEU A 89 2.10 -1.26 -4.05
N GLU A 90 0.94 -0.70 -4.40
CA GLU A 90 0.12 -1.11 -5.55
C GLU A 90 0.93 -0.99 -6.85
N THR A 91 1.56 0.17 -7.08
CA THR A 91 2.35 0.43 -8.28
C THR A 91 3.54 -0.52 -8.41
N MET A 92 4.25 -0.74 -7.30
CA MET A 92 5.39 -1.65 -7.26
C MET A 92 4.96 -3.10 -7.49
N SER A 93 3.76 -3.48 -7.04
CA SER A 93 3.16 -4.79 -7.35
C SER A 93 2.78 -4.91 -8.84
N LEU A 94 2.14 -3.89 -9.42
CA LEU A 94 1.79 -3.87 -10.85
C LEU A 94 3.01 -4.10 -11.75
N ILE A 95 4.17 -3.56 -11.38
CA ILE A 95 5.42 -3.74 -12.13
C ILE A 95 6.24 -4.97 -11.69
N GLN A 96 5.68 -5.82 -10.83
CA GLN A 96 6.26 -7.08 -10.33
C GLN A 96 7.59 -6.91 -9.57
N GLU A 97 7.72 -5.83 -8.81
CA GLU A 97 8.93 -5.44 -8.06
C GLU A 97 8.77 -5.59 -6.54
N THR A 98 7.94 -6.53 -6.09
CA THR A 98 7.69 -6.73 -4.66
C THR A 98 8.93 -7.05 -3.81
N PRO A 99 9.89 -7.88 -4.27
CA PRO A 99 11.15 -8.06 -3.54
C PRO A 99 11.91 -6.74 -3.33
N THR A 100 11.87 -5.85 -4.33
CA THR A 100 12.51 -4.54 -4.30
C THR A 100 11.86 -3.61 -3.27
N MET A 101 10.53 -3.66 -3.09
CA MET A 101 9.84 -2.89 -2.05
C MET A 101 10.39 -3.15 -0.65
N ILE A 102 10.63 -4.42 -0.32
CA ILE A 102 11.15 -4.84 1.00
C ILE A 102 12.54 -4.24 1.22
N LEU A 103 13.40 -4.29 0.20
CA LEU A 103 14.76 -3.73 0.26
C LEU A 103 14.72 -2.21 0.45
N ILE A 104 13.82 -1.51 -0.23
CA ILE A 104 13.65 -0.06 -0.12
C ILE A 104 13.23 0.34 1.30
N LEU A 105 12.20 -0.32 1.86
CA LEU A 105 11.73 -0.02 3.23
C LEU A 105 12.80 -0.37 4.28
N ASN A 106 13.50 -1.49 4.12
CA ASN A 106 14.62 -1.86 5.01
C ASN A 106 15.74 -0.82 4.97
N ARG A 107 16.09 -0.34 3.79
CA ARG A 107 17.11 0.71 3.65
C ARG A 107 16.63 1.99 4.31
N LEU A 108 15.41 2.43 4.02
CA LEU A 108 14.83 3.63 4.63
C LEU A 108 14.85 3.57 6.15
N GLN A 109 14.46 2.42 6.72
CA GLN A 109 14.50 2.19 8.17
C GLN A 109 15.91 2.39 8.76
N GLY A 110 16.95 1.97 8.04
CA GLY A 110 18.35 2.14 8.45
C GLY A 110 18.87 3.58 8.36
N LEU A 111 18.22 4.46 7.58
CA LEU A 111 18.61 5.88 7.47
C LEU A 111 17.98 6.76 8.55
N ILE A 112 16.90 6.29 9.20
CA ILE A 112 16.12 7.07 10.16
C ILE A 112 16.77 7.04 11.54
N ASN A 113 17.08 8.22 12.09
CA ASN A 113 17.41 8.34 13.51
C ASN A 113 16.15 8.19 14.36
N SER A 114 15.88 6.97 14.84
CA SER A 114 14.65 6.62 15.56
C SER A 114 14.49 7.32 16.91
N THR A 115 15.56 7.90 17.47
CA THR A 115 15.47 8.68 18.72
C THR A 115 14.89 10.08 18.51
N ARG A 116 15.10 10.65 17.32
CA ARG A 116 14.60 11.98 16.94
C ARG A 116 13.31 11.90 16.13
N ASN A 117 13.21 10.88 15.27
CA ASN A 117 12.16 10.72 14.28
C ASN A 117 11.34 9.44 14.53
N HIS A 118 10.69 9.41 15.69
CA HIS A 118 9.99 8.24 16.20
C HIS A 118 8.68 7.94 15.46
N LEU A 119 7.97 8.96 14.94
CA LEU A 119 6.73 8.76 14.18
C LEU A 119 7.03 8.15 12.82
N LEU A 120 8.04 8.67 12.12
CA LEU A 120 8.50 8.16 10.84
C LEU A 120 9.06 6.74 10.99
N ALA A 121 9.92 6.50 12.00
CA ALA A 121 10.43 5.17 12.28
C ALA A 121 9.30 4.17 12.54
N ALA A 122 8.29 4.54 13.34
CA ALA A 122 7.15 3.67 13.63
C ALA A 122 6.28 3.40 12.40
N LEU A 123 6.09 4.39 11.51
CA LEU A 123 5.34 4.22 10.27
C LEU A 123 6.08 3.28 9.31
N VAL A 124 7.38 3.47 9.09
CA VAL A 124 8.19 2.61 8.22
C VAL A 124 8.21 1.17 8.75
N TYR A 125 8.38 1.00 10.06
CA TYR A 125 8.34 -0.31 10.70
C TYR A 125 6.98 -1.01 10.51
N ASP A 126 5.86 -0.29 10.71
CA ASP A 126 4.54 -0.86 10.49
C ASP A 126 4.29 -1.19 9.01
N ALA A 127 4.79 -0.36 8.08
CA ALA A 127 4.74 -0.61 6.64
C ALA A 127 5.48 -1.90 6.25
N GLN A 128 6.66 -2.16 6.84
CA GLN A 128 7.38 -3.42 6.64
C GLN A 128 6.56 -4.61 7.11
N ARG A 129 5.96 -4.53 8.31
CA ARG A 129 5.12 -5.62 8.85
C ARG A 129 3.88 -5.85 8.00
N PHE A 130 3.25 -4.78 7.54
CA PHE A 130 2.11 -4.82 6.64
C PHE A 130 2.49 -5.52 5.32
N LEU A 131 3.56 -5.08 4.66
CA LEU A 131 4.04 -5.66 3.40
C LEU A 131 4.37 -7.15 3.56
N LEU A 132 5.10 -7.53 4.61
CA LEU A 132 5.45 -8.93 4.84
C LEU A 132 4.24 -9.81 5.12
N ARG A 133 3.27 -9.31 5.90
CA ARG A 133 2.05 -10.06 6.24
C ARG A 133 1.16 -10.30 5.03
N TYR A 134 1.02 -9.32 4.16
CA TYR A 134 0.11 -9.38 3.00
C TYR A 134 0.83 -9.58 1.67
N ARG A 135 2.12 -9.94 1.70
CA ARG A 135 2.97 -10.08 0.52
C ARG A 135 2.32 -10.91 -0.59
N TRP A 136 1.79 -12.08 -0.24
CA TRP A 136 1.18 -12.99 -1.21
C TRP A 136 -0.02 -12.36 -1.93
N ILE A 137 -0.82 -11.58 -1.20
CA ILE A 137 -1.96 -10.86 -1.75
C ILE A 137 -1.47 -9.72 -2.65
N ILE A 138 -0.53 -8.91 -2.14
CA ILE A 138 0.03 -7.77 -2.87
C ILE A 138 0.64 -8.23 -4.19
N GLU A 139 1.46 -9.29 -4.20
CA GLU A 139 2.12 -9.83 -5.41
C GLU A 139 1.13 -10.36 -6.47
N ARG A 140 -0.05 -10.81 -6.06
CA ARG A 140 -0.99 -11.46 -6.97
C ARG A 140 -2.09 -10.53 -7.44
N ALA A 141 -2.68 -9.76 -6.54
CA ALA A 141 -3.84 -8.90 -6.80
C ALA A 141 -3.63 -7.54 -6.11
N PRO A 142 -2.98 -6.57 -6.80
CA PRO A 142 -2.54 -5.31 -6.19
C PRO A 142 -3.65 -4.56 -5.42
N LEU A 143 -4.86 -4.53 -5.97
CA LEU A 143 -6.00 -3.83 -5.37
C LEU A 143 -6.57 -4.48 -4.09
N GLN A 144 -6.26 -5.74 -3.81
CA GLN A 144 -6.61 -6.37 -2.53
C GLN A 144 -5.92 -5.70 -1.33
N ILE A 145 -4.91 -4.85 -1.58
CA ILE A 145 -4.28 -4.05 -0.54
C ILE A 145 -5.30 -3.14 0.19
N TYR A 146 -6.27 -2.58 -0.54
CA TYR A 146 -7.32 -1.71 0.02
C TYR A 146 -8.46 -2.48 0.68
N CYS A 147 -8.58 -3.76 0.35
CA CYS A 147 -9.61 -4.66 0.87
C CYS A 147 -9.02 -5.52 1.99
N SER A 148 -8.66 -6.76 1.66
CA SER A 148 -8.23 -7.77 2.63
C SER A 148 -7.05 -7.31 3.48
N ALA A 149 -6.03 -6.66 2.89
CA ALA A 149 -4.85 -6.28 3.66
C ALA A 149 -5.17 -5.22 4.72
N LEU A 150 -5.89 -4.15 4.36
CA LEU A 150 -6.32 -3.12 5.30
C LEU A 150 -7.33 -3.63 6.35
N ILE A 151 -8.36 -4.37 5.93
CA ILE A 151 -9.42 -4.84 6.83
C ILE A 151 -8.87 -5.77 7.91
N PHE A 152 -8.02 -6.71 7.51
CA PHE A 152 -7.46 -7.70 8.43
C PHE A 152 -6.19 -7.21 9.13
N SER A 153 -5.72 -5.98 8.86
CA SER A 153 -4.62 -5.37 9.60
C SER A 153 -5.04 -5.09 11.05
N PRO A 154 -4.13 -5.19 12.03
CA PRO A 154 -4.47 -4.91 13.41
C PRO A 154 -5.03 -3.48 13.56
N MET A 155 -6.03 -3.27 14.43
CA MET A 155 -6.63 -1.94 14.64
C MET A 155 -5.60 -0.87 15.06
N ARG A 156 -4.52 -1.28 15.72
CA ARG A 156 -3.42 -0.40 16.15
C ARG A 156 -2.35 -0.18 15.07
N SER A 157 -2.51 -0.73 13.87
CA SER A 157 -1.60 -0.48 12.75
C SER A 157 -1.72 0.98 12.31
N ARG A 158 -0.58 1.66 12.19
CA ARG A 158 -0.47 3.02 11.66
C ARG A 158 -0.87 3.06 10.20
N VAL A 159 -0.42 2.08 9.40
CA VAL A 159 -0.83 1.95 8.00
C VAL A 159 -2.34 1.82 7.91
N ARG A 160 -2.95 0.94 8.70
CA ARG A 160 -4.41 0.82 8.72
C ARG A 160 -5.10 2.14 9.08
N SER A 161 -4.63 2.82 10.12
CA SER A 161 -5.23 4.07 10.59
C SER A 161 -5.15 5.18 9.55
N LEU A 162 -4.05 5.30 8.82
CA LEU A 162 -3.83 6.35 7.82
C LEU A 162 -4.69 6.13 6.57
N PHE A 163 -4.88 4.87 6.18
CA PHE A 163 -5.57 4.49 4.95
C PHE A 163 -6.97 3.93 5.18
N GLU A 164 -7.54 4.14 6.38
CA GLU A 164 -8.84 3.59 6.74
C GLU A 164 -9.97 4.05 5.80
N GLY A 165 -9.87 5.29 5.31
CA GLY A 165 -10.81 5.87 4.35
C GLY A 165 -10.77 5.26 2.96
N LEU A 166 -9.72 4.48 2.62
CA LEU A 166 -9.62 3.78 1.33
C LEU A 166 -10.31 2.41 1.34
N ILE A 167 -10.75 1.92 2.51
CA ILE A 167 -11.51 0.68 2.59
C ILE A 167 -12.82 0.88 1.84
N PRO A 168 -13.12 0.07 0.81
CA PRO A 168 -14.33 0.27 0.02
C PRO A 168 -15.60 0.20 0.86
N SER A 169 -16.53 1.12 0.60
CA SER A 169 -17.78 1.27 1.35
C SER A 169 -18.70 0.05 1.26
N TRP A 170 -18.58 -0.74 0.19
CA TRP A 170 -19.31 -2.00 0.04
C TRP A 170 -18.80 -3.09 0.99
N ILE A 171 -17.62 -2.92 1.60
CA ILE A 171 -17.14 -3.81 2.66
C ILE A 171 -17.56 -3.26 4.02
N THR A 172 -18.61 -3.84 4.60
CA THR A 172 -19.01 -3.51 5.97
C THR A 172 -17.99 -4.02 6.97
N LYS A 173 -17.38 -3.10 7.73
CA LYS A 173 -16.58 -3.43 8.92
C LYS A 173 -17.54 -3.97 9.98
N ASN A 174 -17.55 -5.29 10.16
CA ASN A 174 -18.23 -5.84 11.32
C ASN A 174 -17.39 -5.53 12.56
N SER A 175 -18.00 -4.88 13.54
CA SER A 175 -17.39 -4.66 14.86
C SER A 175 -17.09 -5.98 15.58
N ASN A 176 -17.75 -7.06 15.15
CA ASN A 176 -17.73 -8.38 15.73
C ASN A 176 -17.15 -9.40 14.74
N PRO A 177 -16.40 -10.42 15.21
CA PRO A 177 -15.89 -11.50 14.37
C PRO A 177 -17.01 -12.15 13.55
N ILE A 178 -16.71 -12.46 12.29
CA ILE A 178 -17.58 -13.31 11.47
C ILE A 178 -17.28 -14.76 11.87
N GLU A 179 -18.30 -15.49 12.29
CA GLU A 179 -18.16 -16.87 12.78
C GLU A 179 -18.26 -17.90 11.66
N ALA A 180 -19.12 -17.64 10.67
CA ALA A 180 -19.28 -18.52 9.53
C ALA A 180 -19.58 -17.72 8.26
N VAL A 181 -19.09 -18.24 7.14
CA VAL A 181 -19.43 -17.78 5.80
C VAL A 181 -19.88 -18.99 4.97
N THR A 182 -20.94 -18.82 4.19
CA THR A 182 -21.39 -19.82 3.23
C THR A 182 -21.74 -19.17 1.89
N PHE A 183 -21.57 -19.91 0.81
CA PHE A 183 -21.90 -19.50 -0.55
C PHE A 183 -23.11 -20.28 -1.04
N SER A 184 -24.00 -19.60 -1.78
CA SER A 184 -25.13 -20.27 -2.42
C SER A 184 -24.64 -21.26 -3.49
N PRO A 185 -25.05 -22.53 -3.42
CA PRO A 185 -24.55 -23.60 -4.29
C PRO A 185 -24.96 -23.47 -5.75
N HIS A 186 -25.95 -22.61 -6.06
CA HIS A 186 -26.52 -22.53 -7.41
C HIS A 186 -26.04 -21.33 -8.24
N ASN A 187 -25.24 -20.42 -7.68
CA ASN A 187 -24.70 -19.33 -8.51
C ASN A 187 -23.42 -18.68 -7.98
N ASN A 188 -22.86 -19.09 -6.82
CA ASN A 188 -21.82 -18.34 -6.07
C ASN A 188 -22.12 -16.85 -5.83
N ALA A 189 -23.28 -16.37 -6.27
CA ALA A 189 -23.67 -14.97 -6.30
C ALA A 189 -24.22 -14.47 -4.97
N ILE A 190 -24.33 -15.34 -3.96
CA ILE A 190 -24.88 -15.00 -2.66
C ILE A 190 -23.92 -15.52 -1.59
N LEU A 191 -23.36 -14.60 -0.82
CA LEU A 191 -22.57 -14.85 0.38
C LEU A 191 -23.47 -14.61 1.60
N ALA A 192 -23.60 -15.60 2.48
CA ALA A 192 -24.17 -15.38 3.81
C ALA A 192 -23.07 -15.41 4.87
N SER A 193 -23.08 -14.43 5.78
CA SER A 193 -22.14 -14.34 6.90
C SER A 193 -22.89 -14.18 8.21
N THR A 194 -22.46 -14.90 9.26
CA THR A 194 -22.98 -14.77 10.62
C THR A 194 -21.95 -14.16 11.55
N SER A 195 -22.40 -13.39 12.54
CA SER A 195 -21.54 -12.81 13.59
C SER A 195 -22.03 -13.18 14.99
N CYS A 196 -21.15 -13.10 15.98
CA CYS A 196 -21.40 -13.50 17.37
C CYS A 196 -22.46 -12.63 18.10
N ASP A 197 -22.87 -11.52 17.51
CA ASP A 197 -23.98 -10.68 17.97
C ASP A 197 -25.35 -11.15 17.46
N GLY A 198 -25.40 -12.29 16.76
CA GLY A 198 -26.62 -12.83 16.17
C GLY A 198 -26.99 -12.20 14.82
N THR A 199 -26.14 -11.36 14.23
CA THR A 199 -26.41 -10.77 12.92
C THR A 199 -26.13 -11.76 11.80
N LEU A 200 -27.15 -12.02 10.98
CA LEU A 200 -27.02 -12.72 9.69
C LEU A 200 -27.06 -11.68 8.57
N ARG A 201 -26.03 -11.67 7.70
CA ARG A 201 -26.00 -10.82 6.50
C ARG A 201 -25.97 -11.70 5.26
N ILE A 202 -26.79 -11.33 4.29
CA ILE A 202 -26.83 -11.97 2.97
C ILE A 202 -26.42 -10.90 1.96
N VAL A 203 -25.34 -11.14 1.23
CA VAL A 203 -24.78 -10.23 0.23
C VAL A 203 -24.87 -10.88 -1.13
N THR A 204 -25.50 -10.21 -2.09
CA THR A 204 -25.50 -10.63 -3.48
C THR A 204 -24.28 -10.02 -4.17
N THR A 205 -23.37 -10.85 -4.69
CA THR A 205 -22.27 -10.38 -5.54
C THR A 205 -22.84 -10.16 -6.94
N GLN A 206 -22.93 -8.91 -7.39
CA GLN A 206 -23.31 -8.60 -8.76
C GLN A 206 -22.12 -8.86 -9.70
N ASP A 207 -22.40 -9.47 -10.84
CA ASP A 207 -21.45 -9.83 -11.91
C ASP A 207 -20.72 -8.62 -12.52
#